data_AF-A0AAQ4NZP9-F1
#
_entry.id   AF-A0AAQ4NZP9-F1
#
_cell.length_a   1.000
_cell.length_b   1.000
_cell.length_c   1.000
_cell.angle_alpha   90.00
_cell.angle_beta   90.00
_cell.angle_gamma   90.00
#
_symmetry.space_group_name_H-M   'P 1'
#
loop_
_entity.id
_entity.type
_entity.pdbx_description
1 polymer ?
#
loop_
_entity_poly.entity_id
_entity_poly.type
_entity_poly.pdbx_seq_one_letter_code
_entity_poly.pdbx_strand_id
1 'polypeptide(L)'
;NGFTLLHVRALWQISNAVIHVFLCLAFSMHPMSRSSSLCQMYFLILTDQGLQIRVYGADYGRRDTTTCIYKRPDAQVQNVLCSAPSPKVAERCNGKNNCTISATNSVFGDPCGGTYKYLEVAYICQCK
;
A
#
# COMPACT_ATOMS: atom_id res chain seq x y z
N ASN A 1 22.14 -26.69 -45.31
CA ASN A 1 20.91 -27.33 -44.79
C ASN A 1 20.53 -26.72 -43.45
N GLY A 2 19.78 -25.60 -43.50
CA GLY A 2 19.45 -24.73 -42.38
C GLY A 2 18.29 -25.20 -41.50
N PHE A 3 18.30 -26.47 -41.08
CA PHE A 3 17.25 -27.05 -40.24
C PHE A 3 17.62 -27.16 -38.75
N THR A 4 18.88 -26.87 -38.37
CA THR A 4 19.38 -27.00 -36.98
C THR A 4 19.45 -25.69 -36.19
N LEU A 5 19.19 -24.53 -36.82
CA LEU A 5 19.28 -23.22 -36.14
C LEU A 5 17.93 -22.67 -35.64
N LEU A 6 16.80 -23.22 -36.11
CA LEU A 6 15.46 -22.80 -35.66
C LEU A 6 15.10 -23.35 -34.26
N HIS A 7 15.58 -24.54 -33.89
CA HIS A 7 15.27 -25.16 -32.59
C HIS A 7 16.07 -24.57 -31.42
N VAL A 8 17.31 -24.10 -31.64
CA VAL A 8 18.13 -23.49 -30.57
C VAL A 8 17.65 -22.07 -30.24
N ARG A 9 17.04 -21.37 -31.19
CA ARG A 9 16.39 -20.06 -30.94
C ARG A 9 15.07 -20.19 -30.17
N ALA A 10 14.36 -21.31 -30.28
CA ALA A 10 13.13 -21.55 -29.53
C ALA A 10 13.39 -21.77 -28.03
N LEU A 11 14.55 -22.34 -27.65
CA LEU A 11 14.95 -22.53 -26.25
C LEU A 11 15.55 -21.26 -25.61
N TRP A 12 16.15 -20.37 -26.40
CA TRP A 12 16.55 -19.02 -25.96
C TRP A 12 15.39 -18.00 -25.98
N GLN A 13 14.21 -18.41 -26.46
CA GLN A 13 12.94 -17.68 -26.40
C GLN A 13 12.01 -18.22 -25.30
N ILE A 14 12.51 -18.99 -24.32
CA ILE A 14 11.83 -19.10 -23.03
C ILE A 14 11.93 -17.71 -22.39
N SER A 15 10.95 -16.90 -22.77
CA SER A 15 10.99 -15.45 -22.69
C SER A 15 11.33 -14.99 -21.28
N ASN A 16 11.99 -13.84 -21.17
CA ASN A 16 12.09 -13.10 -19.91
C ASN A 16 10.75 -13.06 -19.14
N ALA A 17 9.61 -13.12 -19.84
CA ALA A 17 8.30 -13.20 -19.21
C ALA A 17 8.05 -14.51 -18.41
N VAL A 18 8.53 -15.67 -18.86
CA VAL A 18 8.35 -16.95 -18.12
C VAL A 18 9.19 -16.97 -16.86
N ILE A 19 10.42 -16.44 -16.90
CA ILE A 19 11.30 -16.31 -15.73
C ILE A 19 10.71 -15.31 -14.72
N HIS A 20 10.17 -14.17 -15.18
CA HIS A 20 9.47 -13.21 -14.34
C HIS A 20 8.20 -13.79 -13.68
N VAL A 21 7.45 -14.63 -14.40
CA VAL A 21 6.28 -15.33 -13.85
C VAL A 21 6.69 -16.34 -12.77
N PHE A 22 7.72 -17.15 -13.02
CA PHE A 22 8.25 -18.11 -12.03
C PHE A 22 8.81 -17.41 -10.78
N LEU A 23 9.57 -16.32 -10.95
CA LEU A 23 10.05 -15.50 -9.84
C LEU A 23 8.86 -14.93 -9.05
N CYS A 24 7.84 -14.38 -9.72
CA CYS A 24 6.72 -13.80 -8.98
C CYS A 24 5.89 -14.85 -8.22
N LEU A 25 5.72 -16.05 -8.79
CA LEU A 25 5.10 -17.18 -8.08
C LEU A 25 5.91 -17.60 -6.85
N ALA A 26 7.25 -17.67 -6.96
CA ALA A 26 8.12 -17.98 -5.83
C ALA A 26 8.11 -16.88 -4.74
N PHE A 27 8.04 -15.59 -5.11
CA PHE A 27 7.95 -14.46 -4.18
C PHE A 27 6.55 -14.29 -3.56
N SER A 28 5.49 -14.78 -4.21
CA SER A 28 4.12 -14.76 -3.65
C SER A 28 3.95 -15.62 -2.39
N MET A 29 4.87 -16.56 -2.14
CA MET A 29 4.86 -17.45 -0.98
C MET A 29 5.23 -16.74 0.33
N HIS A 30 5.77 -15.52 0.28
CA HIS A 30 5.99 -14.65 1.42
C HIS A 30 5.47 -13.25 1.10
N PRO A 31 4.15 -12.99 1.25
CA PRO A 31 3.60 -11.67 1.02
C PRO A 31 4.25 -10.68 1.99
N MET A 32 5.11 -9.79 1.48
CA MET A 32 5.77 -8.78 2.30
C MET A 32 4.73 -7.71 2.66
N SER A 33 4.03 -7.91 3.78
CA SER A 33 3.09 -6.95 4.34
C SER A 33 3.81 -5.65 4.65
N ARG A 34 3.42 -4.57 3.96
CA ARG A 34 3.92 -3.22 4.19
C ARG A 34 2.90 -2.46 5.05
N SER A 35 3.41 -1.70 6.01
CA SER A 35 2.60 -0.78 6.81
C SER A 35 3.11 0.63 6.61
N SER A 36 2.21 1.61 6.55
CA SER A 36 2.55 3.02 6.40
C SER A 36 1.62 3.87 7.25
N SER A 37 2.19 4.79 8.02
CA SER A 37 1.47 5.78 8.84
C SER A 37 1.81 7.19 8.38
N LEU A 38 0.79 8.01 8.18
CA LEU A 38 0.94 9.38 7.66
C LEU A 38 0.04 10.34 8.40
N CYS A 39 0.57 11.51 8.73
CA CYS A 39 -0.16 12.49 9.51
C CYS A 39 -1.34 13.10 8.73
N GLN A 40 -2.34 13.59 9.45
CA GLN A 40 -3.41 14.39 8.87
C GLN A 40 -2.83 15.54 8.02
N MET A 41 -3.49 15.83 6.89
CA MET A 41 -3.08 16.78 5.83
C MET A 41 -1.91 16.33 4.93
N TYR A 42 -1.37 15.12 5.09
CA TYR A 42 -0.41 14.54 4.15
C TYR A 42 -1.08 13.64 3.10
N PHE A 43 -0.33 13.31 2.05
CA PHE A 43 -0.75 12.38 1.01
C PHE A 43 -0.10 11.01 1.23
N LEU A 44 -0.91 9.96 1.19
CA LEU A 44 -0.45 8.59 1.03
C LEU A 44 -0.18 8.34 -0.45
N ILE A 45 1.05 7.94 -0.76
CA ILE A 45 1.49 7.57 -2.10
C ILE A 45 1.94 6.12 -2.03
N LEU A 46 1.19 5.23 -2.69
CA LEU A 46 1.51 3.83 -2.86
C LEU A 46 1.94 3.63 -4.30
N THR A 47 3.19 3.22 -4.53
CA THR A 47 3.71 2.95 -5.88
C THR A 47 4.48 1.65 -5.90
N ASP A 48 4.32 0.88 -6.97
CA ASP A 48 5.07 -0.35 -7.19
C ASP A 48 5.42 -0.56 -8.67
N GLN A 49 6.52 -1.28 -8.92
CA GLN A 49 7.14 -1.51 -10.22
C GLN A 49 6.40 -2.59 -11.03
N GLY A 50 5.10 -2.37 -11.28
CA GLY A 50 4.27 -3.29 -12.06
C GLY A 50 3.47 -4.30 -11.23
N LEU A 51 3.64 -4.36 -9.92
CA LEU A 51 2.76 -5.13 -9.03
C LEU A 51 1.45 -4.39 -8.76
N GLN A 52 0.43 -5.14 -8.41
CA GLN A 52 -0.88 -4.66 -8.01
C GLN A 52 -0.94 -4.45 -6.49
N ILE A 53 -1.38 -3.27 -6.07
CA ILE A 53 -1.64 -2.95 -4.67
C ILE A 53 -2.89 -3.69 -4.21
N ARG A 54 -2.78 -4.33 -3.05
CA ARG A 54 -3.90 -4.90 -2.30
C ARG A 54 -3.80 -4.45 -0.84
N VAL A 55 -4.78 -3.66 -0.42
CA VAL A 55 -4.92 -3.16 0.94
C VAL A 55 -5.59 -4.22 1.80
N TYR A 56 -4.97 -4.53 2.94
CA TYR A 56 -5.53 -5.42 3.96
C TYR A 56 -6.39 -4.67 4.97
N GLY A 57 -5.95 -3.47 5.35
CA GLY A 57 -6.66 -2.65 6.32
C GLY A 57 -6.17 -1.20 6.27
N ALA A 58 -7.06 -0.29 6.62
CA ALA A 58 -6.75 1.11 6.81
C ALA A 58 -7.59 1.68 7.95
N ASP A 59 -6.97 2.53 8.76
CA ASP A 59 -7.63 3.22 9.87
C ASP A 59 -7.23 4.71 9.87
N TYR A 60 -8.22 5.59 10.02
CA TYR A 60 -8.00 7.02 10.13
C TYR A 60 -8.38 7.49 11.53
N GLY A 61 -7.37 7.80 12.34
CA GLY A 61 -7.58 8.02 13.76
C GLY A 61 -6.27 8.31 14.49
N ARG A 62 -6.19 7.86 15.72
CA ARG A 62 -5.01 7.87 16.58
C ARG A 62 -5.09 6.67 17.52
N ARG A 63 -4.08 5.81 17.45
CA ARG A 63 -3.93 4.59 18.26
C ARG A 63 -2.75 4.64 19.24
N ASP A 64 -1.94 5.69 19.16
CA ASP A 64 -0.79 5.93 20.02
C ASP A 64 -0.54 7.43 20.26
N THR A 65 0.29 7.72 21.25
CA THR A 65 0.65 9.10 21.65
C THR A 65 1.96 9.58 21.02
N THR A 66 2.59 8.82 20.12
CA THR A 66 3.97 9.08 19.63
C THR A 66 4.03 9.39 18.14
N THR A 67 3.06 8.89 17.37
CA THR A 67 2.90 9.11 15.94
C THR A 67 2.37 10.52 15.69
N CYS A 68 3.02 11.24 14.77
CA CYS A 68 2.59 12.56 14.31
C CYS A 68 2.49 13.63 15.43
N ILE A 69 3.42 13.61 16.38
CA ILE A 69 3.43 14.50 17.56
C ILE A 69 4.17 15.82 17.37
N TYR A 70 4.94 15.97 16.28
CA TYR A 70 5.80 17.13 16.09
C TYR A 70 4.99 18.44 16.12
N LYS A 71 5.34 19.33 17.07
CA LYS A 71 4.68 20.62 17.33
C LYS A 71 3.17 20.47 17.58
N ARG A 72 2.74 19.40 18.26
CA ARG A 72 1.34 19.19 18.64
C ARG A 72 1.13 19.40 20.15
N PRO A 73 0.04 20.07 20.55
CA PRO A 73 -0.36 20.13 21.95
C PRO A 73 -0.75 18.74 22.48
N ASP A 74 -0.52 18.50 23.77
CA ASP A 74 -0.86 17.22 24.42
C ASP A 74 -2.34 16.87 24.23
N ALA A 75 -3.24 17.84 24.39
CA ALA A 75 -4.68 17.65 24.20
C ALA A 75 -5.05 17.01 22.84
N GLN A 76 -4.23 17.21 21.80
CA GLN A 76 -4.48 16.66 20.46
C GLN A 76 -3.93 15.25 20.25
N VAL A 77 -3.08 14.75 21.16
CA VAL A 77 -2.37 13.46 20.99
C VAL A 77 -2.70 12.41 22.06
N GLN A 78 -3.44 12.79 23.11
CA GLN A 78 -3.79 11.88 24.21
C GLN A 78 -4.92 10.89 23.88
N ASN A 79 -5.81 11.22 22.94
CA ASN A 79 -6.94 10.36 22.60
C ASN A 79 -6.51 9.22 21.65
N VAL A 80 -6.01 8.13 22.23
CA VAL A 80 -5.56 6.92 21.53
C VAL A 80 -6.67 5.90 21.23
N LEU A 81 -7.90 6.18 21.65
CA LEU A 81 -9.07 5.33 21.37
C LEU A 81 -9.83 5.80 20.12
N CYS A 82 -9.31 6.82 19.43
CA CYS A 82 -9.90 7.29 18.20
C CYS A 82 -9.50 6.37 17.04
N SER A 83 -10.40 5.50 16.60
CA SER A 83 -10.18 4.63 15.46
C SER A 83 -11.40 4.69 14.54
N ALA A 84 -11.16 4.83 13.24
CA ALA A 84 -12.19 4.81 12.23
C ALA A 84 -11.72 4.00 11.02
N PRO A 85 -12.27 2.78 10.84
CA PRO A 85 -11.99 1.95 9.68
C PRO A 85 -12.24 2.71 8.37
N SER A 86 -11.27 2.64 7.47
CA SER A 86 -11.21 3.48 6.28
C SER A 86 -11.20 2.65 4.97
N PRO A 87 -12.31 1.97 4.62
CA PRO A 87 -12.39 1.12 3.43
C PRO A 87 -12.14 1.89 2.11
N LYS A 88 -12.36 3.21 2.11
CA LYS A 88 -12.07 4.11 0.98
C LYS A 88 -10.64 3.97 0.44
N VAL A 89 -9.66 3.61 1.28
CA VAL A 89 -8.28 3.38 0.82
C VAL A 89 -8.25 2.16 -0.10
N ALA A 90 -8.86 1.04 0.33
CA ALA A 90 -8.94 -0.18 -0.45
C ALA A 90 -9.73 0.04 -1.75
N GLU A 91 -10.88 0.71 -1.69
CA GLU A 91 -11.70 1.05 -2.87
C GLU A 91 -10.92 1.86 -3.91
N ARG A 92 -10.05 2.77 -3.48
CA ARG A 92 -9.28 3.63 -4.39
C ARG A 92 -7.99 3.00 -4.90
N CYS A 93 -7.32 2.16 -4.10
CA CYS A 93 -5.98 1.67 -4.37
C CYS A 93 -5.93 0.22 -4.84
N ASN A 94 -6.89 -0.63 -4.43
CA ASN A 94 -6.89 -2.02 -4.86
C ASN A 94 -6.95 -2.12 -6.38
N GLY A 95 -6.15 -3.02 -6.94
CA GLY A 95 -6.16 -3.22 -8.38
C GLY A 95 -5.15 -2.36 -9.16
N LYS A 96 -4.58 -1.32 -8.53
CA LYS A 96 -3.71 -0.34 -9.17
C LYS A 96 -2.25 -0.56 -8.81
N ASN A 97 -1.35 -0.09 -9.67
CA ASN A 97 0.10 -0.09 -9.48
C ASN A 97 0.57 1.19 -8.76
N ASN A 98 -0.22 2.27 -8.88
CA ASN A 98 0.00 3.54 -8.22
C ASN A 98 -1.33 4.07 -7.65
N CYS A 99 -1.31 4.56 -6.42
CA CYS A 99 -2.44 5.17 -5.74
C CYS A 99 -2.00 6.38 -4.92
N THR A 100 -2.78 7.45 -5.00
CA THR A 100 -2.60 8.63 -4.14
C THR A 100 -3.91 8.99 -3.45
N ILE A 101 -3.86 9.16 -2.13
CA ILE A 101 -5.02 9.55 -1.32
C ILE A 101 -4.61 10.56 -0.24
N SER A 102 -5.45 11.57 -0.02
CA SER A 102 -5.20 12.62 0.97
C SER A 102 -5.75 12.20 2.34
N ALA A 103 -4.91 12.23 3.38
CA ALA A 103 -5.26 11.93 4.77
C ALA A 103 -5.97 13.12 5.44
N THR A 104 -7.17 13.46 4.97
CA THR A 104 -7.93 14.63 5.45
C THR A 104 -9.34 14.25 5.91
N ASN A 105 -9.89 15.09 6.81
CA ASN A 105 -11.28 14.97 7.27
C ASN A 105 -12.29 15.02 6.11
N SER A 106 -11.97 15.71 5.00
CA SER A 106 -12.85 15.75 3.83
C SER A 106 -12.97 14.38 3.12
N VAL A 107 -11.94 13.54 3.22
CA VAL A 107 -11.94 12.20 2.62
C VAL A 107 -12.51 11.17 3.60
N PHE A 108 -12.07 11.20 4.86
CA PHE A 108 -12.35 10.15 5.85
C PHE A 108 -13.39 10.53 6.92
N GLY A 109 -13.81 11.80 6.98
CA GLY A 109 -14.64 12.32 8.07
C GLY A 109 -13.82 12.74 9.30
N ASP A 110 -14.52 13.17 10.35
CA ASP A 110 -13.89 13.51 11.63
C ASP A 110 -14.45 12.62 12.77
N PRO A 111 -13.84 11.46 13.03
CA PRO A 111 -14.33 10.53 14.06
C PRO A 111 -14.06 11.01 15.49
N CYS A 112 -13.13 11.95 15.68
CA CYS A 112 -12.75 12.46 17.00
C CYS A 112 -12.31 13.93 16.89
N GLY A 113 -13.29 14.83 16.99
CA GLY A 113 -13.05 16.27 16.98
C GLY A 113 -12.04 16.68 18.06
N GLY A 114 -11.10 17.56 17.70
CA GLY A 114 -10.04 18.03 18.62
C GLY A 114 -8.83 17.11 18.76
N THR A 115 -8.87 15.89 18.21
CA THR A 115 -7.71 14.97 18.16
C THR A 115 -7.01 15.07 16.81
N TYR A 116 -5.68 15.17 16.83
CA TYR A 116 -4.86 15.18 15.62
C TYR A 116 -4.69 13.75 15.11
N LYS A 117 -5.24 13.45 13.94
CA LYS A 117 -5.30 12.08 13.41
C LYS A 117 -4.12 11.77 12.49
N TYR A 118 -3.96 10.49 12.18
CA TYR A 118 -3.11 9.94 11.15
C TYR A 118 -3.83 8.80 10.43
N LEU A 119 -3.48 8.58 9.17
CA LEU A 119 -3.92 7.45 8.39
C LEU A 119 -2.88 6.35 8.50
N GLU A 120 -3.30 5.17 8.95
CA GLU A 120 -2.47 3.98 8.97
C GLU A 120 -3.02 2.96 7.97
N VAL A 121 -2.16 2.41 7.13
CA VAL A 121 -2.54 1.49 6.05
C VAL A 121 -1.61 0.29 6.04
N ALA A 122 -2.19 -0.89 6.03
CA ALA A 122 -1.51 -2.16 5.80
C ALA A 122 -1.87 -2.67 4.39
N TYR A 123 -0.86 -2.94 3.57
CA TYR A 123 -1.03 -3.34 2.17
C TYR A 123 0.09 -4.27 1.70
N ILE A 124 -0.15 -4.96 0.60
CA ILE A 124 0.85 -5.70 -0.15
C ILE A 124 0.84 -5.29 -1.61
N CYS A 125 1.95 -5.59 -2.28
CA CYS A 125 2.07 -5.52 -3.72
C CYS A 125 2.20 -6.97 -4.23
N GLN A 126 1.30 -7.40 -5.12
CA GLN A 126 1.27 -8.76 -5.65
C GLN A 126 1.22 -8.74 -7.18
N CYS A 127 1.79 -9.75 -7.85
CA CYS A 127 1.61 -9.89 -9.29
C CYS A 127 0.14 -10.17 -9.63
N LYS A 128 -0.25 -9.73 -10.83
CA LYS A 128 -1.55 -10.04 -11.43
C LYS A 128 -1.46 -11.35 -12.21
#